data_AF-A0A1H8XSM8-F1
#
_entry.id   AF-A0A1H8XSM8-F1
#
_cell.length_a   1.000
_cell.length_b   1.000
_cell.length_c   1.000
_cell.angle_alpha   90.00
_cell.angle_beta   90.00
_cell.angle_gamma   90.00
#
_symmetry.space_group_name_H-M   'P 1'
#
loop_
_entity.id
_entity.type
_entity.pdbx_description
1 polymer ?
#
loop_
_entity_poly.entity_id
_entity_poly.type
_entity_poly.pdbx_seq_one_letter_code
_entity_poly.pdbx_strand_id
1 'polypeptide(L)' 'MLGAPTSEEDRPPGKRWRYRDGQCTLDVQLYPDIQTKQFGTLAYEVKSDDNTDEGKRVCLAQLQSRAQARH' A
#
# COMPACT_ATOMS: atom_id res chain seq x y z
N MET A 1 -9.43 -5.53 -5.72
CA MET A 1 -8.70 -4.44 -5.02
C MET A 1 -8.18 -4.98 -3.68
N LEU A 2 -7.10 -4.42 -3.11
CA LEU A 2 -6.51 -4.89 -1.83
C LEU A 2 -7.47 -4.81 -0.61
N GLY A 3 -8.63 -4.17 -0.77
CA GLY A 3 -9.62 -3.89 0.26
C GLY A 3 -9.24 -2.68 1.11
N ALA A 4 -9.83 -2.56 2.29
CA ALA A 4 -9.48 -1.49 3.24
C ALA A 4 -8.02 -1.62 3.71
N PRO A 5 -7.30 -0.50 3.87
CA PRO A 5 -5.95 -0.49 4.46
C PRO A 5 -6.00 -0.90 5.93
N THR A 6 -4.86 -1.38 6.43
CA THR A 6 -4.68 -1.68 7.86
C THR A 6 -4.63 -0.39 8.68
N SER A 7 -4.07 0.69 8.14
CA SER A 7 -4.12 2.02 8.75
C SER A 7 -4.13 3.11 7.71
N GLU A 8 -4.82 4.21 8.02
CA GLU A 8 -4.80 5.45 7.25
C GLU A 8 -4.15 6.55 8.09
N GLU A 9 -3.21 7.28 7.50
CA GLU A 9 -2.52 8.38 8.13
C GLU A 9 -2.73 9.66 7.31
N ASP A 10 -3.31 10.68 7.93
CA ASP A 10 -3.43 12.00 7.32
C ASP A 10 -2.05 12.67 7.27
N ARG A 11 -1.59 13.02 6.07
CA ARG A 11 -0.31 13.70 5.84
C ARG A 11 -0.50 14.85 4.87
N PRO A 12 -1.08 15.99 5.32
CA PRO A 12 -1.42 17.10 4.45
C PRO A 12 -0.24 17.51 3.55
N PRO A 13 -0.48 17.76 2.24
CA PRO A 13 -1.81 17.79 1.59
C PRO A 13 -2.36 16.39 1.25
N GLY A 14 -1.59 15.33 1.43
CA GLY A 14 -1.94 13.96 1.07
C GLY A 14 -2.40 13.07 2.22
N LYS A 15 -2.37 11.77 1.94
CA LYS A 15 -2.59 10.69 2.90
C LYS A 15 -1.54 9.60 2.69
N ARG A 16 -1.38 8.72 3.68
CA ARG A 16 -0.71 7.44 3.51
C ARG A 16 -1.65 6.32 3.92
N TRP A 17 -1.84 5.36 3.04
CA TRP A 17 -2.47 4.10 3.36
C TRP A 17 -1.40 3.04 3.57
N ARG A 18 -1.56 2.24 4.63
CA ARG A 18 -0.67 1.13 4.92
C ARG A 18 -1.47 -0.16 4.95
N TYR A 19 -1.00 -1.14 4.20
CA TYR A 19 -1.49 -2.51 4.23
C TYR A 19 -0.44 -3.38 4.90
N ARG A 20 -0.82 -4.12 5.95
CA ARG A 20 0.01 -5.14 6.56
C ARG A 20 -0.58 -6.51 6.32
N ASP A 21 0.29 -7.47 6.03
CA ASP A 21 -0.02 -8.88 5.86
C ASP A 21 1.19 -9.71 6.32
N GLY A 22 1.13 -10.23 7.56
CA GLY A 22 2.28 -10.86 8.20
C GLY A 22 3.50 -9.93 8.28
N GLN A 23 4.62 -10.36 7.70
CA GLN A 23 5.90 -9.64 7.63
C GLN A 23 5.98 -8.66 6.45
N CYS A 24 4.88 -8.48 5.72
CA CYS A 24 4.82 -7.66 4.52
C CYS A 24 4.04 -6.38 4.78
N THR A 25 4.62 -5.27 4.35
CA THR A 25 3.99 -3.95 4.40
C THR A 25 3.97 -3.32 3.01
N LEU A 26 2.82 -2.79 2.61
CA LEU A 26 2.68 -1.90 1.46
C LEU A 26 2.28 -0.52 1.95
N ASP A 27 3.17 0.44 1.75
CA ASP A 27 2.88 1.86 1.97
C ASP A 27 2.45 2.48 0.62
N VAL A 28 1.28 3.10 0.59
CA VAL A 28 0.75 3.84 -0.57
C VAL A 28 0.64 5.32 -0.19
N GLN A 29 1.37 6.17 -0.91
CA GLN A 29 1.33 7.62 -0.74
C GLN A 29 0.28 8.19 -1.69
N LEU A 30 -0.67 8.93 -1.16
CA LEU A 30 -1.82 9.47 -1.89
C LEU A 30 -1.72 11.00 -1.98
N TYR A 31 -2.04 11.56 -3.14
CA TYR A 31 -2.14 13.00 -3.35
C TYR A 31 -3.58 13.40 -3.63
N PRO A 32 -4.04 14.58 -3.17
CA PRO A 32 -5.36 15.08 -3.53
C PRO A 32 -5.31 15.60 -4.96
N ASP A 33 -6.13 15.04 -5.84
CA ASP A 33 -6.39 15.61 -7.16
C ASP A 33 -7.41 16.74 -7.02
N ILE A 34 -6.97 17.96 -7.26
CA ILE A 34 -7.78 19.18 -7.04
C ILE A 34 -8.96 19.25 -8.02
N GLN A 35 -8.80 18.74 -9.23
CA GLN A 35 -9.84 18.84 -10.27
C GLN A 35 -10.99 17.87 -9.97
N THR A 36 -10.65 16.64 -9.63
CA THR A 36 -11.61 15.55 -9.39
C THR A 36 -12.07 15.48 -7.93
N LYS A 37 -11.36 16.14 -7.00
CA LYS A 37 -11.56 16.06 -5.55
C LYS A 37 -11.41 14.63 -5.00
N GLN A 38 -10.65 13.78 -5.69
CA GLN A 38 -10.35 12.41 -5.29
C GLN A 38 -8.87 12.27 -4.94
N PHE A 39 -8.52 11.21 -4.20
CA PHE A 39 -7.12 10.89 -3.96
C PHE A 39 -6.56 9.99 -5.07
N GLY A 40 -5.50 10.44 -5.72
CA GLY A 40 -4.69 9.63 -6.63
C GLY A 40 -3.50 8.98 -5.91
N THR A 41 -2.93 7.93 -6.50
CA THR A 41 -1.69 7.32 -5.98
C THR A 41 -0.48 8.08 -6.52
N LEU A 42 0.35 8.59 -5.62
CA LEU A 42 1.61 9.26 -5.97
C LEU A 42 2.74 8.25 -6.09
N ALA A 43 2.86 7.36 -5.10
CA ALA A 43 3.93 6.38 -5.00
C ALA A 43 3.50 5.20 -4.13
N TYR A 44 4.18 4.07 -4.28
CA TYR A 44 4.04 2.92 -3.40
C TYR A 44 5.39 2.30 -3.08
N GLU A 45 5.48 1.65 -1.93
CA GLU A 45 6.67 0.94 -1.47
C GLU A 45 6.29 -0.36 -0.80
N VAL A 46 6.93 -1.47 -1.22
CA VAL A 46 6.80 -2.78 -0.58
C VAL A 46 7.99 -2.98 0.35
N LYS A 47 7.69 -3.37 1.59
CA LYS A 47 8.67 -3.66 2.65
C LYS A 47 8.48 -5.09 3.14
N SER A 48 9.60 -5.75 3.37
CA SER A 48 9.72 -6.96 4.17
C SER A 48 10.48 -6.64 5.46
N ASP A 49 10.26 -7.40 6.52
CA ASP A 49 10.92 -7.14 7.80
C ASP A 49 12.46 -7.27 7.72
N ASP A 50 12.97 -8.11 6.83
CA ASP A 50 14.41 -8.25 6.54
C ASP A 50 14.96 -7.21 5.55
N ASN A 51 14.09 -6.42 4.91
CA ASN A 51 14.38 -5.40 3.90
C ASN A 51 15.25 -5.86 2.71
N THR A 52 15.32 -7.17 2.43
CA THR A 52 16.06 -7.71 1.29
C THR A 52 15.22 -7.63 0.00
N ASP A 53 15.87 -7.64 -1.16
CA ASP A 53 15.15 -7.64 -2.45
C ASP A 53 14.34 -8.93 -2.64
N GLU A 54 14.86 -10.05 -2.14
CA GLU A 54 14.14 -11.32 -2.15
C GLU A 54 12.91 -11.28 -1.23
N GLY A 55 13.05 -10.75 -0.01
CA GLY A 55 11.94 -10.54 0.91
C GLY A 55 10.86 -9.64 0.30
N LYS A 56 11.24 -8.54 -0.35
CA LYS A 56 10.32 -7.65 -1.07
C LYS A 56 9.59 -8.36 -2.21
N ARG A 57 10.28 -9.21 -2.97
CA ARG A 57 9.69 -10.00 -4.07
C ARG A 57 8.64 -10.99 -3.56
N VAL A 58 8.95 -11.69 -2.47
CA VAL A 58 7.99 -12.58 -1.79
C VAL A 58 6.79 -11.79 -1.28
N CYS A 59 7.02 -10.64 -0.65
CA CYS A 59 5.95 -9.79 -0.14
C CYS A 59 5.05 -9.24 -1.24
N LEU A 60 5.60 -8.88 -2.40
CA LEU A 60 4.80 -8.46 -3.55
C LEU A 60 3.83 -9.57 -3.99
N ALA A 61 4.32 -10.82 -4.07
CA ALA A 61 3.48 -11.97 -4.43
C ALA A 61 2.37 -12.23 -3.39
N GLN A 62 2.68 -12.15 -2.10
CA GLN A 62 1.69 -12.31 -1.02
C GLN A 62 0.58 -11.24 -1.09
N LEU A 63 0.97 -9.97 -1.26
CA LEU A 63 0.03 -8.86 -1.38
C LEU A 63 -0.86 -8.98 -2.64
N GLN A 64 -0.31 -9.48 -3.75
CA GLN A 64 -1.10 -9.78 -4.97
C GLN A 64 -2.11 -10.89 -4.73
N SER A 65 -1.72 -11.98 -4.06
CA SER A 65 -2.62 -13.08 -3.70
C SER A 65 -3.79 -12.60 -2.84
N ARG A 66 -3.51 -11.76 -1.83
CA ARG A 66 -4.56 -11.09 -1.03
C ARG A 66 -5.52 -10.26 -1.87
N ALA A 67 -5.02 -9.55 -2.89
CA ALA A 67 -5.87 -8.76 -3.77
C ALA A 67 -6.83 -9.65 -4.58
N GLN A 68 -6.35 -10.80 -5.05
CA GLN A 68 -7.13 -11.78 -5.83
C GLN A 68 -8.16 -12.51 -4.98
N ALA A 69 -7.83 -12.91 -3.75
CA ALA A 69 -8.75 -13.59 -2.84
C ALA A 69 -9.94 -12.72 -2.38
N ARG A 70 -9.90 -11.41 -2.64
CA ARG A 70 -10.95 -10.44 -2.32
C ARG A 70 -11.81 -10.05 -3.53
N HIS A 71 -11.60 -10.68 -4.69
CA HIS A 71 -12.49 -10.63 -5.86
C HIS A 71 -13.54 -11.73 -5.78
#